data_AF-Q3MAV6-F1
#
_entry.id   AF-Q3MAV6-F1
#
_cell.length_a   1.000
_cell.length_b   1.000
_cell.length_c   1.000
_cell.angle_alpha   90.00
_cell.angle_beta   90.00
_cell.angle_gamma   90.00
#
_symmetry.space_group_name_H-M   'P 1'
#
loop_
_entity.id
_entity.type
_entity.pdbx_description
1 polymer ?
#
loop_
_entity_poly.entity_id
_entity_poly.type
_entity_poly.pdbx_seq_one_letter_code
_entity_poly.pdbx_strand_id
1 'polypeptide(L)'
;MNKVLDESLSLKVAESIKSKANKPFDNAYKAALATQGATYVQGFLIAGKPYKPKEHGWIELGDSVIDPTLPHLHKKAEELWYFAAQSLSVKKLKAVIEESKEDYPEDDPLPIYGEAPYEYYGDIMLGGQEYLDAYQAAEAKCKELQAIQAQNN
;
A
#
# COMPACT_ATOMS: atom_id res chain seq x y z
N MET A 1 11.41 0.10 11.95
CA MET A 1 11.74 1.54 11.89
C MET A 1 10.50 2.26 11.36
N ASN A 2 9.93 3.19 12.13
CA ASN A 2 8.72 3.92 11.74
C ASN A 2 9.12 5.00 10.72
N LYS A 3 8.84 4.76 9.45
CA LYS A 3 9.03 5.76 8.38
C LYS A 3 7.96 6.84 8.51
N VAL A 4 8.31 8.07 8.19
CA VAL A 4 7.41 9.22 8.31
C VAL A 4 6.76 9.51 6.96
N LEU A 5 5.46 9.79 6.97
CA LEU A 5 4.74 10.23 5.78
C LEU A 5 5.19 11.65 5.40
N ASP A 6 5.73 11.81 4.19
CA ASP A 6 6.00 13.13 3.60
C ASP A 6 4.75 13.60 2.84
N GLU A 7 3.90 14.35 3.51
CA GLU A 7 2.66 14.88 2.92
C GLU A 7 2.92 15.79 1.72
N SER A 8 3.97 16.62 1.79
CA SER A 8 4.28 17.59 0.73
C SER A 8 4.70 16.89 -0.55
N LEU A 9 5.56 15.87 -0.43
CA LEU A 9 6.00 15.09 -1.57
C LEU A 9 4.88 14.18 -2.09
N SER A 10 4.07 13.61 -1.19
CA SER A 10 2.89 12.83 -1.55
C SER A 10 1.93 13.60 -2.46
N LEU A 11 1.61 14.86 -2.10
CA LEU A 11 0.74 15.72 -2.91
C LEU A 11 1.35 16.09 -4.26
N LYS A 12 2.64 16.45 -4.29
CA LYS A 12 3.35 16.78 -5.54
C LYS A 12 3.37 15.61 -6.51
N VAL A 13 3.69 14.42 -6.01
CA VAL A 13 3.72 13.20 -6.83
C VAL A 13 2.30 12.88 -7.30
N ALA A 14 1.30 12.93 -6.41
CA ALA A 14 -0.09 12.68 -6.74
C ALA A 14 -0.63 13.57 -7.86
N GLU A 15 -0.25 14.85 -7.88
CA GLU A 15 -0.60 15.81 -8.93
C GLU A 15 0.13 15.48 -10.24
N SER A 16 1.43 15.21 -10.16
CA SER A 16 2.25 14.87 -11.34
C SER A 16 1.74 13.62 -12.07
N ILE A 17 1.26 12.61 -11.33
CA ILE A 17 0.79 11.35 -11.92
C ILE A 17 -0.72 11.35 -12.23
N LYS A 18 -1.44 12.42 -11.90
CA LYS A 18 -2.91 12.51 -11.95
C LYS A 18 -3.57 11.33 -11.21
N SER A 19 -3.22 11.20 -9.93
CA SER A 19 -3.67 10.10 -9.06
C SER A 19 -5.19 9.94 -9.03
N LYS A 20 -5.66 8.70 -8.85
CA LYS A 20 -7.08 8.35 -8.79
C LYS A 20 -7.44 7.71 -7.45
N ALA A 21 -8.52 8.14 -6.82
CA ALA A 21 -8.96 7.65 -5.51
C ALA A 21 -9.15 6.13 -5.41
N ASN A 22 -9.60 5.50 -6.50
CA ASN A 22 -9.96 4.08 -6.54
C ASN A 22 -8.86 3.16 -7.07
N LYS A 23 -7.65 3.69 -7.35
CA LYS A 23 -6.54 2.90 -7.87
C LYS A 23 -5.23 3.14 -7.10
N PRO A 24 -5.15 2.76 -5.81
CA PRO A 24 -3.97 3.01 -4.99
C PRO A 24 -2.70 2.34 -5.54
N PHE A 25 -2.82 1.11 -6.06
CA PHE A 25 -1.68 0.38 -6.63
C PHE A 25 -1.16 1.01 -7.94
N ASP A 26 -2.05 1.39 -8.85
CA ASP A 26 -1.68 2.10 -10.09
C ASP A 26 -1.05 3.46 -9.78
N ASN A 27 -1.55 4.17 -8.76
CA ASN A 27 -0.95 5.42 -8.31
C ASN A 27 0.47 5.19 -7.81
N ALA A 28 0.69 4.19 -6.95
CA ALA A 28 2.00 3.83 -6.43
C ALA A 28 2.96 3.38 -7.55
N TYR A 29 2.47 2.61 -8.51
CA TYR A 29 3.25 2.21 -9.70
C TYR A 29 3.73 3.44 -10.48
N LYS A 30 2.81 4.32 -10.87
CA LYS A 30 3.14 5.55 -11.60
C LYS A 30 4.07 6.47 -10.80
N ALA A 31 3.85 6.56 -9.50
CA ALA A 31 4.71 7.32 -8.59
C ALA A 31 6.14 6.74 -8.55
N ALA A 32 6.28 5.41 -8.52
CA ALA A 32 7.57 4.74 -8.55
C ALA A 32 8.30 4.95 -9.89
N LEU A 33 7.56 5.02 -11.01
CA LEU A 33 8.13 5.35 -12.31
C LEU A 33 8.57 6.82 -12.42
N ALA A 34 7.81 7.73 -11.82
CA ALA A 34 8.08 9.16 -11.86
C ALA A 34 9.18 9.60 -10.87
N THR A 35 9.46 8.80 -9.84
CA THR A 35 10.37 9.16 -8.75
C THR A 35 11.64 8.32 -8.80
N GLN A 36 12.77 8.95 -9.11
CA GLN A 36 14.05 8.26 -9.17
C GLN A 36 14.50 7.82 -7.77
N GLY A 37 14.89 6.55 -7.64
CA GLY A 37 15.33 5.96 -6.36
C GLY A 37 14.20 5.53 -5.43
N ALA A 38 12.93 5.69 -5.86
CA ALA A 38 11.81 5.19 -5.10
C ALA A 38 11.70 3.67 -5.16
N THR A 39 11.23 3.09 -4.07
CA THR A 39 10.83 1.67 -3.98
C THR A 39 9.32 1.61 -3.95
N TYR A 40 8.73 0.79 -4.81
CA TYR A 40 7.30 0.51 -4.75
C TYR A 40 7.03 -0.40 -3.57
N VAL A 41 6.00 -0.07 -2.79
CA VAL A 41 5.59 -0.85 -1.64
C VAL A 41 4.08 -1.07 -1.68
N GLN A 42 3.67 -2.27 -1.33
CA GLN A 42 2.28 -2.66 -1.22
C GLN A 42 2.04 -3.42 0.08
N GLY A 43 0.84 -3.32 0.60
CA GLY A 43 0.43 -3.97 1.83
C GLY A 43 -0.89 -3.40 2.32
N PHE A 44 -0.96 -3.10 3.61
CA PHE A 44 -2.19 -2.65 4.25
C PHE A 44 -2.08 -1.23 4.81
N LEU A 45 -3.15 -0.46 4.62
CA LEU A 45 -3.36 0.86 5.18
C LEU A 45 -4.56 0.85 6.10
N ILE A 46 -4.41 1.44 7.28
CA ILE A 46 -5.53 1.81 8.16
C ILE A 46 -5.69 3.32 8.06
N ALA A 47 -6.81 3.77 7.50
CA ALA A 47 -7.11 5.19 7.26
C ALA A 47 -8.23 5.70 8.18
N GLY A 48 -7.97 5.72 9.49
CA GLY A 48 -8.94 6.12 10.51
C GLY A 48 -10.20 5.24 10.55
N LYS A 49 -11.31 5.80 11.07
CA LYS A 49 -12.57 5.06 11.24
C LYS A 49 -13.30 4.80 9.90
N PRO A 50 -13.88 3.60 9.70
CA PRO A 50 -13.79 2.42 10.57
C PRO A 50 -12.39 1.80 10.46
N TYR A 51 -11.74 1.54 11.61
CA TYR A 51 -10.40 0.93 11.67
C TYR A 51 -10.44 -0.46 11.06
N LYS A 52 -10.17 -0.54 9.76
CA LYS A 52 -10.13 -1.76 8.96
C LYS A 52 -8.89 -1.72 8.09
N PRO A 53 -8.10 -2.80 8.05
CA PRO A 53 -7.01 -2.92 7.09
C PRO A 53 -7.59 -2.85 5.68
N LYS A 54 -7.01 -2.02 4.83
CA LYS A 54 -7.32 -1.94 3.41
C LYS A 54 -6.05 -2.15 2.62
N GLU A 55 -6.15 -2.98 1.59
CA GLU A 55 -5.10 -3.14 0.61
C GLU A 55 -4.75 -1.80 -0.05
N HIS A 56 -3.46 -1.45 -0.02
CA HIS A 56 -2.98 -0.16 -0.47
C HIS A 56 -1.55 -0.24 -0.99
N GLY A 57 -1.22 0.67 -1.90
CA GLY A 57 0.11 0.83 -2.46
C GLY A 57 0.64 2.24 -2.22
N TRP A 58 1.93 2.35 -1.95
CA TRP A 58 2.66 3.61 -1.81
C TRP A 58 4.09 3.45 -2.32
N ILE A 59 4.88 4.52 -2.26
CA ILE A 59 6.32 4.43 -2.53
C ILE A 59 7.11 4.87 -1.31
N GLU A 60 8.31 4.34 -1.20
CA GLU A 60 9.26 4.72 -0.17
C GLU A 60 10.50 5.33 -0.81
N LEU A 61 10.96 6.44 -0.25
CA LEU A 61 12.16 7.15 -0.68
C LEU A 61 13.04 7.40 0.55
N GLY A 62 14.07 6.56 0.73
CA GLY A 62 14.86 6.55 1.96
C GLY A 62 14.00 6.20 3.18
N ASP A 63 13.98 7.09 4.17
CA ASP A 63 13.20 6.92 5.40
C ASP A 63 11.80 7.56 5.34
N SER A 64 11.37 8.01 4.15
CA SER A 64 10.09 8.68 3.94
C SER A 64 9.09 7.79 3.20
N VAL A 65 7.85 7.75 3.69
CA VAL A 65 6.69 7.21 2.98
C VAL A 65 6.11 8.32 2.12
N ILE A 66 5.83 8.01 0.86
CA ILE A 66 5.16 8.91 -0.08
C ILE A 66 3.94 8.17 -0.59
N ASP A 67 2.75 8.67 -0.23
CA ASP A 67 1.48 8.08 -0.63
C ASP A 67 0.81 8.95 -1.70
N PRO A 68 0.90 8.58 -2.99
CA PRO A 68 0.27 9.36 -4.06
C PRO A 68 -1.27 9.32 -4.02
N THR A 69 -1.86 8.49 -3.15
CA THR A 69 -3.32 8.42 -2.94
C THR A 69 -3.76 9.29 -1.75
N LEU A 70 -2.82 9.84 -0.97
CA LEU A 70 -3.08 10.72 0.17
C LEU A 70 -4.14 11.81 -0.07
N PRO A 71 -4.13 12.59 -1.18
CA PRO A 71 -5.14 13.64 -1.40
C PRO A 71 -6.58 13.11 -1.46
N HIS A 72 -6.77 11.83 -1.76
CA HIS A 72 -8.08 11.18 -1.84
C HIS A 72 -8.50 10.51 -0.53
N LEU A 73 -7.58 10.33 0.43
CA LEU A 73 -7.89 9.74 1.72
C LEU A 73 -8.62 10.72 2.65
N HIS A 74 -8.41 12.02 2.48
CA HIS A 74 -8.97 13.07 3.34
C HIS A 74 -8.74 12.81 4.84
N LYS A 75 -7.60 12.20 5.18
CA LYS A 75 -7.17 11.90 6.56
C LYS A 75 -5.85 12.59 6.86
N LYS A 76 -5.62 12.88 8.13
CA LYS A 76 -4.33 13.40 8.62
C LYS A 76 -3.31 12.27 8.69
N ALA A 77 -2.02 12.59 8.52
CA ALA A 77 -0.93 11.62 8.66
C ALA A 77 -0.98 10.82 9.97
N GLU A 78 -1.41 11.46 11.06
CA GLU A 78 -1.57 10.85 12.39
C GLU A 78 -2.66 9.76 12.45
N GLU A 79 -3.58 9.75 11.49
CA GLU A 79 -4.67 8.76 11.37
C GLU A 79 -4.37 7.67 10.32
N LEU A 80 -3.16 7.67 9.76
CA LEU A 80 -2.72 6.75 8.73
C LEU A 80 -1.64 5.82 9.28
N TRP A 81 -1.91 4.52 9.26
CA TRP A 81 -0.93 3.49 9.63
C TRP A 81 -0.66 2.58 8.43
N TYR A 82 0.61 2.55 8.02
CA TYR A 82 1.10 1.79 6.87
C TYR A 82 1.79 0.50 7.33
N PHE A 83 1.38 -0.63 6.75
CA PHE A 83 1.92 -1.96 7.02
C PHE A 83 2.43 -2.56 5.71
N ALA A 84 3.74 -2.42 5.47
CA ALA A 84 4.37 -2.96 4.28
C ALA A 84 4.29 -4.49 4.29
N ALA A 85 3.75 -5.07 3.21
CA ALA A 85 3.82 -6.50 2.96
C ALA A 85 4.98 -6.79 2.02
N GLN A 86 5.02 -6.13 0.86
CA GLN A 86 6.03 -6.37 -0.15
C GLN A 86 6.65 -5.07 -0.64
N SER A 87 7.95 -5.11 -0.93
CA SER A 87 8.70 -4.00 -1.52
C SER A 87 9.42 -4.44 -2.79
N LEU A 88 9.26 -3.68 -3.87
CA LEU A 88 9.80 -3.97 -5.18
C LEU A 88 10.54 -2.75 -5.73
N SER A 89 11.77 -2.97 -6.20
CA SER A 89 12.45 -1.97 -7.00
C SER A 89 11.71 -1.76 -8.32
N VAL A 90 11.79 -0.56 -8.90
CA VAL A 90 11.17 -0.22 -10.20
C VAL A 90 11.52 -1.22 -11.30
N LYS A 91 12.75 -1.74 -11.31
CA LYS A 91 13.19 -2.75 -12.30
C LYS A 91 12.40 -4.05 -12.18
N LYS A 92 12.28 -4.58 -10.95
CA LYS A 92 11.49 -5.80 -10.68
C LYS A 92 10.01 -5.58 -10.95
N LEU A 93 9.48 -4.44 -10.54
CA LEU A 93 8.08 -4.08 -10.73
C LEU A 93 7.68 -4.06 -12.22
N LYS A 94 8.52 -3.48 -13.08
CA LYS A 94 8.29 -3.49 -14.53
C LYS A 94 8.30 -4.90 -15.10
N ALA A 95 9.28 -5.72 -14.71
CA ALA A 95 9.37 -7.10 -15.19
C ALA A 95 8.12 -7.92 -14.84
N VAL A 96 7.64 -7.82 -13.59
CA VAL A 96 6.43 -8.52 -13.15
C VAL A 96 5.19 -8.06 -13.91
N ILE A 97 5.04 -6.75 -14.14
CA ILE A 97 3.89 -6.20 -14.87
C ILE A 97 3.95 -6.59 -16.36
N GLU A 98 5.13 -6.63 -16.97
CA GLU A 98 5.31 -7.08 -18.35
C GLU A 98 4.95 -8.57 -18.49
N GLU A 99 5.48 -9.42 -17.62
CA GLU A 99 5.17 -10.86 -17.57
C GLU A 99 3.66 -11.10 -17.37
N SER A 100 3.05 -10.43 -16.40
CA SER A 100 1.61 -10.55 -16.12
C SER A 100 0.74 -10.12 -17.29
N LYS A 101 1.15 -9.10 -18.06
CA LYS A 101 0.42 -8.64 -19.25
C LYS A 101 0.62 -9.55 -20.45
N GLU A 102 1.75 -10.24 -20.55
CA GLU A 102 1.96 -11.24 -21.60
C GLU A 102 1.08 -12.46 -21.38
N ASP A 103 0.99 -12.94 -20.13
CA ASP A 103 0.16 -14.09 -19.78
C ASP A 103 -1.35 -13.75 -19.74
N TYR A 104 -1.71 -12.57 -19.22
CA TYR A 104 -3.09 -12.13 -18.98
C TYR A 104 -3.30 -10.66 -19.35
N PRO A 105 -3.35 -10.31 -20.66
CA PRO A 105 -3.45 -8.92 -21.11
C PRO A 105 -4.74 -8.20 -20.71
N GLU A 106 -5.78 -8.95 -20.34
CA GLU A 106 -7.09 -8.43 -19.96
C GLU A 106 -7.23 -8.21 -18.44
N ASP A 107 -6.28 -8.68 -17.62
CA ASP A 107 -6.34 -8.57 -16.15
C ASP A 107 -5.51 -7.38 -15.62
N ASP A 108 -5.88 -6.84 -14.46
CA ASP A 108 -5.12 -5.75 -13.82
C ASP A 108 -3.88 -6.37 -13.14
N PRO A 109 -2.64 -6.04 -13.57
CA PRO A 109 -1.41 -6.69 -13.09
C PRO A 109 -1.04 -6.32 -11.65
N LEU A 110 -1.90 -5.59 -10.94
CA LEU A 110 -1.70 -5.10 -9.59
C LEU A 110 -2.96 -5.38 -8.75
N PRO A 111 -2.80 -5.77 -7.47
CA PRO A 111 -1.53 -5.91 -6.73
C PRO A 111 -0.78 -7.22 -7.04
N ILE A 112 0.52 -7.26 -6.69
CA ILE A 112 1.39 -8.42 -6.95
C ILE A 112 1.38 -9.36 -5.75
N TYR A 113 0.69 -10.49 -5.81
CA TYR A 113 0.58 -11.40 -4.67
C TYR A 113 1.79 -12.35 -4.48
N GLY A 114 2.81 -12.22 -5.33
CA GLY A 114 4.02 -13.06 -5.31
C GLY A 114 3.84 -14.40 -6.03
N GLU A 115 4.81 -15.30 -5.86
CA GLU A 115 4.74 -16.65 -6.42
C GLU A 115 3.82 -17.54 -5.58
N ALA A 116 3.07 -18.42 -6.25
CA ALA A 116 2.28 -19.45 -5.59
C ALA A 116 3.18 -20.35 -4.70
N PRO A 117 2.67 -20.92 -3.59
CA PRO A 117 1.26 -21.02 -3.21
C PRO A 117 0.72 -19.77 -2.49
N TYR A 118 -0.48 -19.33 -2.89
CA TYR A 118 -1.20 -18.27 -2.19
C TYR A 118 -1.78 -18.78 -0.87
N GLU A 119 -1.53 -18.04 0.21
CA GLU A 119 -2.16 -18.28 1.50
C GLU A 119 -3.51 -17.56 1.58
N TYR A 120 -4.46 -18.25 2.20
CA TYR A 120 -5.82 -17.78 2.43
C TYR A 120 -6.02 -17.55 3.92
N TYR A 121 -6.64 -16.42 4.29
CA TYR A 121 -7.06 -16.15 5.66
C TYR A 121 -8.56 -15.88 5.69
N GLY A 122 -9.31 -16.87 6.19
CA GLY A 122 -10.77 -16.89 6.02
C GLY A 122 -11.13 -16.97 4.54
N ASP A 123 -11.93 -16.02 4.05
CA ASP A 123 -12.34 -15.93 2.65
C ASP A 123 -11.43 -15.00 1.81
N ILE A 124 -10.33 -14.47 2.38
CA ILE A 124 -9.44 -13.50 1.71
C ILE A 124 -8.17 -14.20 1.25
N MET A 125 -7.88 -14.13 -0.06
CA MET A 125 -6.59 -14.53 -0.63
C MET A 125 -5.58 -13.41 -0.37
N LEU A 126 -4.58 -13.66 0.48
CA LEU A 126 -3.62 -12.64 0.91
C LEU A 126 -2.31 -12.70 0.14
N GLY A 127 -2.01 -13.79 -0.56
CA GLY A 127 -0.72 -13.98 -1.24
C GLY A 127 0.27 -14.74 -0.36
N GLY A 128 1.56 -14.40 -0.41
CA GLY A 128 2.58 -15.06 0.42
C GLY A 128 2.55 -14.67 1.91
N GLN A 129 3.40 -15.34 2.72
CA GLN A 129 3.54 -15.12 4.17
C GLN A 129 3.72 -13.64 4.57
N GLU A 130 4.43 -12.86 3.75
CA GLU A 130 4.68 -11.43 4.01
C GLU A 130 3.39 -10.61 4.09
N TYR A 131 2.40 -10.94 3.26
CA TYR A 131 1.08 -10.32 3.29
C TYR A 131 0.27 -10.76 4.51
N LEU A 132 0.37 -12.03 4.90
CA LEU A 132 -0.27 -12.54 6.11
C LEU A 132 0.26 -11.80 7.35
N ASP A 133 1.58 -11.65 7.45
CA ASP A 133 2.22 -10.94 8.57
C ASP A 133 1.79 -9.47 8.61
N ALA A 134 1.75 -8.79 7.46
CA ALA A 134 1.29 -7.41 7.36
C ALA A 134 -0.20 -7.25 7.71
N TYR A 135 -1.05 -8.19 7.28
CA TYR A 135 -2.46 -8.20 7.62
C TYR A 135 -2.68 -8.40 9.12
N GLN A 136 -2.00 -9.38 9.73
CA GLN A 136 -2.08 -9.62 11.17
C GLN A 136 -1.62 -8.42 11.99
N ALA A 137 -0.54 -7.76 11.58
CA ALA A 137 -0.06 -6.52 12.21
C ALA A 137 -1.10 -5.39 12.10
N ALA A 138 -1.73 -5.24 10.93
CA ALA A 138 -2.79 -4.26 10.73
C ALA A 138 -4.04 -4.58 11.57
N GLU A 139 -4.47 -5.85 11.63
CA GLU A 139 -5.57 -6.30 12.48
C GLU A 139 -5.30 -6.03 13.96
N ALA A 140 -4.08 -6.34 14.43
CA ALA A 140 -3.69 -6.07 15.81
C ALA A 140 -3.76 -4.57 16.13
N LYS A 141 -3.30 -3.72 15.21
CA LYS A 141 -3.41 -2.26 15.37
C LYS A 141 -4.86 -1.78 15.36
N CYS A 142 -5.72 -2.35 14.51
CA CYS A 142 -7.15 -2.03 14.53
C CYS A 142 -7.80 -2.37 15.88
N LYS A 143 -7.48 -3.53 16.47
CA LYS A 143 -8.00 -3.94 17.79
C LYS A 143 -7.51 -3.00 18.89
N GLU A 144 -6.24 -2.60 18.86
CA GLU A 144 -5.67 -1.62 19.78
C GLU A 144 -6.40 -0.27 19.70
N LEU A 145 -6.58 0.28 18.48
CA LEU A 145 -7.26 1.55 18.26
C LEU A 145 -8.74 1.51 18.68
N GLN A 146 -9.43 0.39 18.44
CA GLN A 146 -10.80 0.18 18.90
C GLN A 146 -10.89 0.10 20.43
N ALA A 147 -9.94 -0.59 21.08
CA ALA A 147 -9.89 -0.70 22.53
C ALA A 147 -9.63 0.64 23.21
N ILE A 148 -8.69 1.45 22.70
CA ILE A 148 -8.44 2.82 23.17
C ILE A 148 -9.69 3.68 23.02
N GLN A 149 -10.38 3.57 21.89
CA GLN A 149 -11.62 4.31 21.67
C GLN A 149 -12.72 3.89 22.65
N ALA A 150 -12.84 2.59 22.94
CA ALA A 150 -13.83 2.07 23.88
C ALA A 150 -13.56 2.49 25.34
N GLN A 151 -12.30 2.75 25.70
CA GLN A 151 -11.93 3.26 27.02
C GLN A 151 -12.09 4.78 27.17
N ASN A 152 -12.05 5.52 26.06
CA ASN A 152 -12.18 6.99 26.03
C ASN A 152 -13.63 7.47 25.79
N ASN A 153 -14.59 6.56 25.68
CA ASN A 153 -16.03 6.81 25.52
C ASN A 153 -16.79 6.44 26.80
#